data_AF-A0A4Q7M535-F1
#
_entry.id   AF-A0A4Q7M535-F1
#
_cell.length_a   1.000
_cell.length_b   1.000
_cell.length_c   1.000
_cell.angle_alpha   90.00
_cell.angle_beta   90.00
_cell.angle_gamma   90.00
#
_symmetry.space_group_name_H-M   'P 1'
#
loop_
_entity.id
_entity.type
_entity.pdbx_description
1 polymer ?
#
loop_
_entity_poly.entity_id
_entity_poly.type
_entity_poly.pdbx_seq_one_letter_code
_entity_poly.pdbx_strand_id
1 'polypeptide(L)'
;MSVPDTFDTPAPGARWSTWTTVAKGQRGPRPHPDWVVTAAAAIDTELGVLKTGKEADVHLVERAVPGDPDRWSLLAAKRYRARERRQFDRDSSYTEGRRTRRSRDQRAAEDRTSAWGRSVRAGQWALAEFSALCALWEAGAPVPYPVQLDGVEVLLEFIGSQDDDGAWVAAPRLAQARPAPDVVAGYFEQLRDAMGVFARLGWAHGDLSPYNVLADGDRLVVIDVPQVVDLAASPFAVEYLHRDCVNMCAWFGARGLDADPDELFADVYAQAW
;
A
#
# COMPACT_ATOMS: atom_id res chain seq x y z
N MET A 1 -32.93 35.38 18.07
CA MET A 1 -32.43 34.62 16.91
C MET A 1 -31.01 34.20 17.27
N SER A 2 -30.90 33.04 17.90
CA SER A 2 -29.60 32.54 18.39
C SER A 2 -28.84 31.98 17.20
N VAL A 3 -27.65 32.52 16.98
CA VAL A 3 -26.67 31.95 16.04
C VAL A 3 -26.26 30.59 16.64
N PRO A 4 -26.40 29.45 15.93
CA PRO A 4 -25.83 28.22 16.41
C PRO A 4 -24.32 28.32 16.18
N ASP A 5 -23.61 28.64 17.25
CA ASP A 5 -22.15 28.64 17.33
C ASP A 5 -21.72 27.25 17.79
N THR A 6 -21.83 26.26 16.90
CA THR A 6 -21.23 24.95 17.08
C THR A 6 -20.48 24.62 15.81
N PHE A 7 -19.16 24.86 15.82
CA PHE A 7 -18.26 24.07 15.01
C PHE A 7 -18.46 22.62 15.47
N ASP A 8 -19.31 21.87 14.76
CA ASP A 8 -19.65 20.50 15.11
C ASP A 8 -18.36 19.70 15.23
N THR A 9 -17.99 19.39 16.47
CA THR A 9 -16.87 18.52 16.73
C THR A 9 -17.31 17.13 16.29
N PRO A 10 -16.54 16.42 15.44
CA PRO A 10 -16.89 15.08 15.02
C PRO A 10 -17.17 14.16 16.22
N ALA A 11 -18.08 13.20 16.05
CA ALA A 11 -18.40 12.22 17.07
C ALA A 11 -17.14 11.44 17.53
N PRO A 12 -17.15 10.82 18.72
CA PRO A 12 -16.03 9.97 19.16
C PRO A 12 -15.70 8.89 18.12
N GLY A 13 -14.42 8.74 17.77
CA GLY A 13 -13.97 7.84 16.70
C GLY A 13 -14.03 8.44 15.29
N ALA A 14 -14.42 9.71 15.16
CA ALA A 14 -14.40 10.46 13.91
C ALA A 14 -13.49 11.69 14.00
N ARG A 15 -13.02 12.17 12.85
CA ARG A 15 -12.23 13.39 12.71
C ARG A 15 -12.58 14.10 11.40
N TRP A 16 -12.34 15.40 11.30
CA TRP A 16 -12.37 16.07 10.01
C TRP A 16 -11.33 15.45 9.07
N SER A 17 -11.71 15.25 7.82
CA SER A 17 -10.81 14.76 6.79
C SER A 17 -9.62 15.70 6.64
N THR A 18 -8.41 15.12 6.60
CA THR A 18 -7.18 15.90 6.41
C THR A 18 -6.87 16.16 4.92
N TRP A 19 -7.76 15.78 4.00
CA TRP A 19 -7.55 15.93 2.56
C TRP A 19 -7.14 17.35 2.15
N THR A 20 -7.85 18.37 2.66
CA THR A 20 -7.56 19.76 2.31
C THR A 20 -6.35 20.34 3.03
N THR A 21 -5.92 19.74 4.13
CA THR A 21 -4.82 20.22 4.98
C THR A 21 -3.47 19.61 4.61
N VAL A 22 -3.44 18.38 4.08
CA VAL A 22 -2.20 17.78 3.56
C VAL A 22 -1.70 18.53 2.32
N ALA A 23 -0.38 18.53 2.12
CA ALA A 23 0.24 19.17 0.96
C ALA A 23 -0.25 18.51 -0.34
N LYS A 24 -0.29 19.26 -1.45
CA LYS A 24 -0.77 18.73 -2.74
C LYS A 24 0.01 17.50 -3.22
N GLY A 25 1.30 17.41 -2.92
CA GLY A 25 2.14 16.24 -3.24
C GLY A 25 1.94 15.03 -2.31
N GLN A 26 1.07 15.16 -1.31
CA GLN A 26 0.66 14.08 -0.41
C GLN A 26 -0.78 13.63 -0.69
N ARG A 27 -1.34 14.03 -1.83
CA ARG A 27 -2.63 13.55 -2.35
C ARG A 27 -2.35 12.62 -3.50
N GLY A 28 -3.22 11.64 -3.68
CA GLY A 28 -3.09 10.63 -4.74
C GLY A 28 -2.98 11.24 -6.14
N PRO A 29 -2.50 10.45 -7.11
CA PRO A 29 -2.27 10.90 -8.46
C PRO A 29 -3.59 11.28 -9.16
N ARG A 30 -3.51 12.18 -10.15
CA ARG A 30 -4.66 12.66 -10.92
C ARG A 30 -4.80 11.92 -12.26
N PRO A 31 -6.02 11.76 -12.79
CA PRO A 31 -7.31 12.15 -12.19
C PRO A 31 -7.62 11.31 -10.95
N HIS A 32 -8.19 11.93 -9.91
CA HIS A 32 -8.63 11.15 -8.76
C HIS A 32 -9.84 10.30 -9.18
N PRO A 33 -9.94 9.03 -8.75
CA PRO A 33 -11.13 8.23 -8.95
C PRO A 33 -12.38 8.92 -8.38
N ASP A 34 -13.53 8.77 -9.05
CA ASP A 34 -14.77 9.47 -8.68
C ASP A 34 -15.26 9.13 -7.26
N TRP A 35 -14.91 7.95 -6.76
CA TRP A 35 -15.23 7.51 -5.39
C TRP A 35 -14.40 8.24 -4.32
N VAL A 36 -13.34 8.96 -4.67
CA VAL A 36 -12.48 9.66 -3.69
C VAL A 36 -13.14 10.96 -3.27
N VAL A 37 -13.60 11.02 -2.02
CA VAL A 37 -14.17 12.23 -1.43
C VAL A 37 -13.06 13.22 -1.08
N THR A 38 -13.10 14.37 -1.76
CA THR A 38 -12.12 15.47 -1.60
C THR A 38 -12.69 16.71 -0.89
N ALA A 39 -13.90 16.62 -0.34
CA ALA A 39 -14.61 17.75 0.24
C ALA A 39 -13.99 18.19 1.58
N ALA A 40 -13.88 19.51 1.81
CA ALA A 40 -13.35 20.07 3.06
C ALA A 40 -14.23 19.73 4.29
N ALA A 41 -15.53 19.53 4.06
CA ALA A 41 -16.49 19.16 5.10
C ALA A 41 -16.59 17.64 5.31
N ALA A 42 -15.73 16.83 4.68
CA ALA A 42 -15.78 15.39 4.89
C ALA A 42 -15.27 15.01 6.28
N ILE A 43 -15.85 13.97 6.85
CA ILE A 43 -15.49 13.38 8.15
C ILE A 43 -14.95 11.97 7.88
N ASP A 44 -13.79 11.66 8.45
CA ASP A 44 -13.21 10.32 8.52
C ASP A 44 -13.68 9.65 9.80
N THR A 45 -14.37 8.51 9.71
CA THR A 45 -14.90 7.71 10.82
C THR A 45 -14.26 6.32 10.84
N GLU A 46 -13.70 5.93 11.98
CA GLU A 46 -13.14 4.58 12.19
C GLU A 46 -14.24 3.52 12.25
N LEU A 47 -14.20 2.55 11.34
CA LEU A 47 -15.12 1.42 11.32
C LEU A 47 -14.56 0.16 12.00
N GLY A 48 -13.23 0.09 12.17
CA GLY A 48 -12.60 -1.02 12.88
C GLY A 48 -11.18 -1.32 12.41
N VAL A 49 -10.57 -2.34 13.01
CA VAL A 49 -9.22 -2.79 12.68
C VAL A 49 -9.30 -3.90 11.63
N LEU A 50 -8.62 -3.74 10.50
CA LEU A 50 -8.48 -4.78 9.47
C LEU A 50 -7.31 -5.72 9.77
N LYS A 51 -6.18 -5.15 10.21
CA LYS A 51 -4.96 -5.91 10.50
C LYS A 51 -4.12 -5.17 11.54
N THR A 52 -3.62 -5.90 12.53
CA THR A 52 -2.54 -5.41 13.39
C THR A 52 -1.22 -6.02 12.94
N GLY A 53 -0.14 -5.24 13.04
CA GLY A 53 1.17 -5.66 12.60
C GLY A 53 2.27 -5.12 13.49
N LYS A 54 3.45 -5.74 13.41
CA LYS A 54 4.65 -5.28 14.13
C LYS A 54 5.06 -3.87 13.70
N GLU A 55 4.85 -3.54 12.43
CA GLU A 55 5.35 -2.32 11.79
C GLU A 55 4.26 -1.30 11.49
N ALA A 56 3.05 -1.76 11.20
CA ALA A 56 1.90 -0.92 10.96
C ALA A 56 0.61 -1.64 11.35
N ASP A 57 -0.40 -0.86 11.69
CA ASP A 57 -1.79 -1.33 11.73
C ASP A 57 -2.54 -0.81 10.51
N VAL A 58 -3.57 -1.53 10.11
CA VAL A 58 -4.48 -1.15 9.04
C VAL A 58 -5.88 -1.09 9.61
N HIS A 59 -6.53 0.06 9.46
CA HIS A 59 -7.89 0.33 9.92
C HIS A 59 -8.82 0.55 8.74
N LEU A 60 -10.08 0.19 8.90
CA LEU A 60 -11.15 0.55 7.98
C LEU A 60 -11.68 1.93 8.37
N VAL A 61 -11.70 2.86 7.42
CA VAL A 61 -12.17 4.23 7.62
C VAL A 61 -13.19 4.57 6.56
N GLU A 62 -14.35 5.06 6.99
CA GLU A 62 -15.30 5.73 6.10
C GLU A 62 -14.95 7.21 6.03
N ARG A 63 -14.93 7.79 4.83
CA ARG A 63 -14.89 9.24 4.63
C ARG A 63 -16.21 9.67 4.02
N ALA A 64 -17.04 10.42 4.75
CA ALA A 64 -18.35 10.85 4.26
C ALA A 64 -18.57 12.35 4.39
N VAL A 65 -19.38 12.94 3.51
CA VAL A 65 -19.83 14.33 3.63
C VAL A 65 -21.14 14.38 4.43
N PRO A 66 -21.19 15.06 5.58
CA PRO A 66 -22.41 15.16 6.37
C PRO A 66 -23.58 15.74 5.57
N GLY A 67 -24.72 15.05 5.61
CA GLY A 67 -25.93 15.46 4.90
C GLY A 67 -25.96 15.09 3.40
N ASP A 68 -24.97 14.35 2.90
CA ASP A 68 -24.92 13.89 1.51
C ASP A 68 -24.62 12.36 1.47
N PRO A 69 -25.65 11.51 1.38
CA PRO A 69 -25.51 10.06 1.50
C PRO A 69 -24.77 9.40 0.32
N ASP A 70 -24.67 10.10 -0.82
CA ASP A 70 -24.04 9.56 -2.02
C ASP A 70 -22.54 9.92 -2.09
N ARG A 71 -22.05 10.75 -1.16
CA ARG A 71 -20.67 11.25 -1.14
C ARG A 71 -19.87 10.66 0.00
N TRP A 72 -19.43 9.44 -0.20
CA TRP A 72 -18.56 8.73 0.73
C TRP A 72 -17.47 7.91 0.03
N SER A 73 -16.41 7.56 0.77
CA SER A 73 -15.33 6.66 0.38
C SER A 73 -15.09 5.64 1.47
N LEU A 74 -14.71 4.42 1.09
CA LEU A 74 -14.19 3.42 2.02
C LEU A 74 -12.68 3.28 1.85
N LEU A 75 -11.95 3.46 2.94
CA LEU A 75 -10.50 3.63 2.94
C LEU A 75 -9.83 2.62 3.87
N ALA A 76 -8.67 2.12 3.47
CA ALA A 76 -7.75 1.42 4.35
C ALA A 76 -6.70 2.41 4.87
N ALA A 77 -6.72 2.69 6.18
CA ALA A 77 -5.75 3.57 6.84
C ALA A 77 -4.58 2.75 7.40
N LYS A 78 -3.45 2.74 6.67
CA LYS A 78 -2.21 2.11 7.12
C LYS A 78 -1.40 3.09 7.96
N ARG A 79 -1.23 2.79 9.25
CA ARG A 79 -0.55 3.63 10.24
C ARG A 79 0.76 3.00 10.68
N TYR A 80 1.87 3.65 10.35
CA TYR A 80 3.20 3.17 10.71
C TYR A 80 3.52 3.42 12.19
N ARG A 81 4.07 2.39 12.85
CA ARG A 81 4.49 2.44 14.26
C ARG A 81 5.93 2.96 14.39
N ALA A 82 6.14 3.85 15.35
CA ALA A 82 7.47 4.30 15.76
C ALA A 82 8.20 3.21 16.58
N ARG A 83 8.93 2.29 15.92
CA ARG A 83 9.54 1.08 16.53
C ARG A 83 10.48 1.36 17.71
N GLU A 84 10.25 0.76 18.88
CA GLU A 84 11.32 0.46 19.84
C GLU A 84 12.16 -0.71 19.30
N ARG A 85 13.48 -0.55 19.16
CA ARG A 85 14.34 -1.67 18.76
C ARG A 85 14.37 -2.73 19.86
N ARG A 86 14.07 -3.99 19.53
CA ARG A 86 14.77 -5.11 20.16
C ARG A 86 15.80 -5.64 19.17
N GLN A 87 17.03 -5.80 19.65
CA GLN A 87 18.15 -6.39 18.92
C GLN A 87 17.74 -7.78 18.42
N PHE A 88 18.28 -8.18 17.26
CA PHE A 88 17.94 -9.36 16.46
C PHE A 88 16.81 -9.15 15.44
N ASP A 89 17.15 -8.54 14.31
CA ASP A 89 16.82 -9.11 12.99
C ASP A 89 17.69 -8.45 11.90
N ARG A 90 17.97 -9.22 10.85
CA ARG A 90 18.96 -8.98 9.78
C ARG A 90 18.61 -7.78 8.90
N ASP A 91 18.89 -6.58 9.39
CA ASP A 91 18.52 -5.33 8.73
C ASP A 91 19.74 -4.48 8.32
N SER A 92 20.75 -5.12 7.72
CA SER A 92 21.99 -4.46 7.26
C SER A 92 22.12 -4.32 5.74
N SER A 93 21.13 -4.72 4.94
CA SER A 93 21.22 -4.66 3.47
C SER A 93 20.25 -3.68 2.79
N TYR A 94 19.29 -3.08 3.50
CA TYR A 94 18.21 -2.28 2.88
C TYR A 94 18.48 -0.77 2.75
N THR A 95 19.68 -0.27 3.05
CA THR A 95 19.94 1.19 2.97
C THR A 95 21.31 1.58 2.43
N GLU A 96 21.93 0.74 1.60
CA GLU A 96 23.15 1.10 0.88
C GLU A 96 22.83 1.53 -0.55
N GLY A 97 22.51 2.81 -0.74
CA GLY A 97 22.36 3.38 -2.08
C GLY A 97 21.83 4.81 -2.13
N ARG A 98 21.08 5.24 -1.11
CA ARG A 98 20.39 6.53 -1.15
C ARG A 98 21.24 7.69 -0.61
N ARG A 99 22.12 8.24 -1.45
CA ARG A 99 22.81 9.53 -1.18
C ARG A 99 21.95 10.70 -1.66
N THR A 100 21.17 11.31 -0.76
CA THR A 100 20.54 12.61 -0.98
C THR A 100 21.18 13.72 -0.16
N ARG A 101 21.21 14.92 -0.75
CA ARG A 101 21.97 16.11 -0.35
C ARG A 101 21.52 16.66 1.02
N ARG A 102 22.51 17.08 1.81
CA ARG A 102 22.44 17.44 3.24
C ARG A 102 21.66 18.75 3.47
N SER A 103 20.57 18.72 4.22
CA SER A 103 19.92 19.90 4.81
C SER A 103 20.10 19.94 6.34
N ARG A 104 19.88 21.12 6.92
CA ARG A 104 20.12 21.45 8.35
C ARG A 104 19.29 20.62 9.35
N ASP A 105 18.25 19.91 8.90
CA ASP A 105 17.42 19.02 9.74
C ASP A 105 18.14 17.74 10.19
N GLN A 106 19.28 17.41 9.57
CA GLN A 106 19.99 16.16 9.82
C GLN A 106 20.76 16.12 11.15
N ARG A 107 21.04 17.27 11.78
CA ARG A 107 21.77 17.33 13.07
C ARG A 107 20.89 17.08 14.29
N ALA A 108 19.57 17.28 14.18
CA ALA A 108 18.64 16.91 15.25
C ALA A 108 18.27 15.41 15.22
N ALA A 109 18.54 14.73 14.10
CA ALA A 109 18.29 13.29 13.89
C ALA A 109 19.45 12.39 14.35
N GLU A 110 20.39 12.93 15.13
CA GLU A 110 21.58 12.21 15.60
C GLU A 110 21.22 11.15 16.65
N ASP A 111 20.17 11.37 17.45
CA ASP A 111 19.58 10.32 18.27
C ASP A 111 18.43 9.61 17.55
N ARG A 112 18.83 8.70 16.65
CA ARG A 112 17.96 7.77 15.92
C ARG A 112 17.13 6.84 16.83
N THR A 113 17.39 6.85 18.14
CA THR A 113 16.66 6.04 19.14
C THR A 113 15.63 6.84 19.90
N SER A 114 15.66 8.17 19.86
CA SER A 114 14.64 9.03 20.48
C SER A 114 13.25 8.83 19.87
N ALA A 115 12.18 9.10 20.63
CA ALA A 115 10.80 9.04 20.14
C ALA A 115 10.59 9.89 18.88
N TRP A 116 11.23 11.06 18.83
CA TRP A 116 11.23 11.94 17.67
C TRP A 116 11.95 11.31 16.47
N GLY A 117 13.15 10.76 16.66
CA GLY A 117 13.88 10.07 15.58
C GLY A 117 13.14 8.86 15.01
N ARG A 118 12.39 8.12 15.86
CA ARG A 118 11.52 7.02 15.43
C ARG A 118 10.33 7.50 14.60
N SER A 119 9.69 8.60 15.01
CA SER A 119 8.57 9.21 14.27
C SER A 119 9.01 9.71 12.90
N VAL A 120 10.17 10.38 12.82
CA VAL A 120 10.77 10.82 11.55
C VAL A 120 11.01 9.63 10.61
N ARG A 121 11.51 8.51 11.13
CA ARG A 121 11.69 7.28 10.34
C ARG A 121 10.36 6.73 9.86
N ALA A 122 9.36 6.56 10.73
CA ALA A 122 8.03 6.09 10.32
C ALA A 122 7.45 6.95 9.18
N GLY A 123 7.61 8.28 9.25
CA GLY A 123 7.18 9.20 8.19
C GLY A 123 7.95 9.03 6.88
N GLN A 124 9.26 8.74 6.93
CA GLN A 124 10.05 8.44 5.72
C GLN A 124 9.60 7.13 5.05
N TRP A 125 9.22 6.12 5.83
CA TRP A 125 8.70 4.86 5.31
C TRP A 125 7.32 5.05 4.68
N ALA A 126 6.41 5.76 5.36
CA ALA A 126 5.10 6.11 4.81
C ALA A 126 5.21 6.92 3.52
N LEU A 127 6.13 7.89 3.45
CA LEU A 127 6.39 8.67 2.24
C LEU A 127 6.94 7.81 1.10
N ALA A 128 7.86 6.90 1.39
CA ALA A 128 8.43 6.00 0.39
C ALA A 128 7.36 5.06 -0.18
N GLU A 129 6.53 4.46 0.68
CA GLU A 129 5.41 3.62 0.25
C GLU A 129 4.42 4.39 -0.60
N PHE A 130 3.98 5.56 -0.13
CA PHE A 130 3.03 6.41 -0.85
C PHE A 130 3.58 6.78 -2.24
N SER A 131 4.86 7.16 -2.32
CA SER A 131 5.49 7.52 -3.59
C SER A 131 5.57 6.33 -4.56
N ALA A 132 5.91 5.14 -4.06
CA ALA A 132 5.95 3.92 -4.86
C ALA A 132 4.55 3.52 -5.36
N LEU A 133 3.54 3.57 -4.49
CA LEU A 133 2.14 3.31 -4.85
C LEU A 133 1.64 4.29 -5.92
N CYS A 134 1.96 5.58 -5.80
CA CYS A 134 1.57 6.57 -6.80
C CYS A 134 2.14 6.22 -8.17
N ALA A 135 3.45 5.97 -8.25
CA ALA A 135 4.11 5.64 -9.51
C ALA A 135 3.60 4.30 -10.11
N LEU A 136 3.40 3.29 -9.27
CA LEU A 136 2.85 2.00 -9.68
C LEU A 136 1.43 2.13 -10.22
N TRP A 137 0.56 2.85 -9.50
CA TRP A 137 -0.82 3.08 -9.92
C TRP A 137 -0.89 3.90 -11.21
N GLU A 138 -0.09 4.97 -11.34
CA GLU A 138 0.02 5.78 -12.56
C GLU A 138 0.50 4.96 -13.76
N ALA A 139 1.35 3.95 -13.53
CA ALA A 139 1.83 3.02 -14.55
C ALA A 139 0.83 1.88 -14.86
N GLY A 140 -0.33 1.85 -14.19
CA GLY A 140 -1.37 0.84 -14.39
C GLY A 140 -1.15 -0.47 -13.65
N ALA A 141 -0.24 -0.52 -12.65
CA ALA A 141 -0.12 -1.70 -11.81
C ALA A 141 -1.40 -1.91 -10.98
N PRO A 142 -1.82 -3.15 -10.74
CA PRO A 142 -2.96 -3.44 -9.89
C PRO A 142 -2.58 -3.31 -8.40
N VAL A 143 -2.40 -2.07 -7.94
CA VAL A 143 -2.17 -1.73 -6.52
C VAL A 143 -3.35 -0.90 -5.99
N PRO A 144 -3.58 -0.84 -4.66
CA PRO A 144 -4.60 0.05 -4.11
C PRO A 144 -4.30 1.50 -4.48
N TYR A 145 -5.31 2.26 -4.89
CA TYR A 145 -5.12 3.69 -5.14
C TYR A 145 -4.64 4.40 -3.86
N PRO A 146 -3.51 5.13 -3.90
CA PRO A 146 -2.99 5.85 -2.74
C PRO A 146 -3.70 7.18 -2.57
N VAL A 147 -4.78 7.22 -1.77
CA VAL A 147 -5.63 8.40 -1.59
C VAL A 147 -4.84 9.58 -1.03
N GLN A 148 -4.14 9.40 0.10
CA GLN A 148 -3.32 10.48 0.68
C GLN A 148 -2.31 9.96 1.70
N LEU A 149 -1.31 10.79 1.98
CA LEU A 149 -0.34 10.63 3.05
C LEU A 149 -0.51 11.78 4.07
N ASP A 150 -0.62 11.44 5.35
CA ASP A 150 -0.61 12.41 6.45
C ASP A 150 0.33 11.95 7.56
N GLY A 151 1.52 12.56 7.62
CA GLY A 151 2.57 12.18 8.56
C GLY A 151 3.04 10.73 8.38
N VAL A 152 2.50 9.83 9.21
CA VAL A 152 2.82 8.38 9.24
C VAL A 152 1.65 7.50 8.80
N GLU A 153 0.55 8.12 8.36
CA GLU A 153 -0.66 7.43 7.91
C GLU A 153 -0.77 7.53 6.39
N VAL A 154 -0.97 6.39 5.74
CA VAL A 154 -1.31 6.31 4.32
C VAL A 154 -2.76 5.84 4.21
N LEU A 155 -3.63 6.66 3.62
CA LEU A 155 -4.98 6.26 3.25
C LEU A 155 -4.96 5.66 1.84
N LEU A 156 -5.52 4.47 1.71
CA LEU A 156 -5.55 3.68 0.49
C LEU A 156 -6.99 3.33 0.12
N GLU A 157 -7.21 2.98 -1.15
CA GLU A 157 -8.39 2.21 -1.58
C GLU A 157 -8.58 0.99 -0.67
N PHE A 158 -9.77 0.84 -0.11
CA PHE A 158 -10.14 -0.42 0.51
C PHE A 158 -10.49 -1.44 -0.57
N ILE A 159 -9.84 -2.61 -0.53
CA ILE A 159 -10.09 -3.72 -1.45
C ILE A 159 -10.92 -4.76 -0.72
N GLY A 160 -12.18 -4.92 -1.14
CA GLY A 160 -13.13 -5.82 -0.50
C GLY A 160 -14.56 -5.52 -0.89
N SER A 161 -15.48 -6.26 -0.28
CA SER A 161 -16.91 -6.20 -0.57
C SER A 161 -17.73 -6.35 0.71
N GLN A 162 -19.04 -6.15 0.61
CA GLN A 162 -19.95 -6.51 1.70
C GLN A 162 -20.24 -8.01 1.67
N ASP A 163 -20.28 -8.63 2.83
CA ASP A 163 -20.81 -9.99 2.98
C ASP A 163 -22.36 -10.02 2.94
N ASP A 164 -22.94 -11.21 3.10
CA ASP A 164 -24.38 -11.43 3.06
C ASP A 164 -25.15 -10.68 4.17
N ASP A 165 -24.46 -10.32 5.26
CA ASP A 165 -25.01 -9.56 6.39
C ASP A 165 -24.82 -8.03 6.20
N GLY A 166 -24.20 -7.61 5.09
CA GLY A 166 -23.93 -6.21 4.76
C GLY A 166 -22.68 -5.63 5.44
N ALA A 167 -21.87 -6.45 6.10
CA ALA A 167 -20.64 -6.02 6.74
C ALA A 167 -19.48 -5.96 5.73
N TRP A 168 -18.65 -4.92 5.81
CA TRP A 168 -17.48 -4.79 4.94
C TRP A 168 -16.39 -5.80 5.31
N VAL A 169 -16.00 -6.63 4.34
CA VAL A 169 -14.97 -7.66 4.48
C VAL A 169 -13.88 -7.40 3.44
N ALA A 170 -12.62 -7.38 3.90
CA ALA A 170 -11.48 -7.22 3.01
C ALA A 170 -11.36 -8.44 2.08
N ALA A 171 -10.94 -8.20 0.84
CA ALA A 171 -10.65 -9.28 -0.10
C ALA A 171 -9.62 -10.26 0.52
N PRO A 172 -9.79 -11.58 0.33
CA PRO A 172 -8.88 -12.56 0.89
C PRO A 172 -7.49 -12.41 0.26
N ARG A 173 -6.44 -12.74 1.04
CA ARG A 173 -5.11 -12.91 0.44
C ARG A 173 -5.13 -14.09 -0.51
N LEU A 174 -4.33 -14.03 -1.57
CA LEU A 174 -4.19 -15.10 -2.55
C LEU A 174 -3.82 -16.45 -1.89
N ALA A 175 -3.00 -16.43 -0.83
CA ALA A 175 -2.69 -17.60 0.00
C ALA A 175 -3.95 -18.30 0.57
N GLN A 176 -4.96 -17.51 0.93
CA GLN A 176 -6.22 -17.97 1.51
C GLN A 176 -7.29 -18.23 0.43
N ALA A 177 -7.14 -17.65 -0.76
CA ALA A 177 -8.08 -17.82 -1.85
C ALA A 177 -8.14 -19.28 -2.36
N ARG A 178 -9.34 -19.66 -2.77
CA ARG A 178 -9.67 -20.95 -3.40
C ARG A 178 -10.43 -20.70 -4.73
N PRO A 179 -9.78 -20.04 -5.70
CA PRO A 179 -10.41 -19.71 -6.98
C PRO A 179 -10.69 -20.98 -7.81
N ALA A 180 -11.65 -20.88 -8.73
CA ALA A 180 -11.89 -21.90 -9.74
C ALA A 180 -10.74 -21.93 -10.77
N PRO A 181 -10.52 -23.06 -11.47
CA PRO A 181 -9.36 -23.23 -12.37
C PRO A 181 -9.25 -22.18 -13.48
N ASP A 182 -10.39 -21.72 -14.03
CA ASP A 182 -10.46 -20.66 -15.04
C ASP A 182 -9.98 -19.31 -14.51
N VAL A 183 -10.34 -18.97 -13.26
CA VAL A 183 -9.86 -17.76 -12.57
C VAL A 183 -8.36 -17.82 -12.29
N VAL A 184 -7.82 -19.02 -11.98
CA VAL A 184 -6.37 -19.20 -11.73
C VAL A 184 -5.53 -18.80 -12.94
N ALA A 185 -5.95 -19.15 -14.16
CA ALA A 185 -5.27 -18.75 -15.39
C ALA A 185 -5.28 -17.22 -15.56
N GLY A 186 -6.45 -16.59 -15.37
CA GLY A 186 -6.58 -15.13 -15.44
C GLY A 186 -5.74 -14.39 -14.39
N TYR A 187 -5.60 -14.96 -13.19
CA TYR A 187 -4.71 -14.43 -12.16
C TYR A 187 -3.24 -14.49 -12.53
N PHE A 188 -2.80 -15.55 -13.23
CA PHE A 188 -1.40 -15.68 -13.63
C PHE A 188 -1.01 -14.61 -14.67
N GLU A 189 -1.89 -14.36 -15.65
CA GLU A 189 -1.71 -13.27 -16.61
C GLU A 189 -1.65 -11.90 -15.93
N GLN A 190 -2.58 -11.63 -15.01
CA GLN A 190 -2.56 -10.39 -14.21
C GLN A 190 -1.29 -10.23 -13.39
N LEU A 191 -0.77 -11.33 -12.83
CA LEU A 191 0.49 -11.30 -12.10
C LEU A 191 1.66 -10.96 -13.03
N ARG A 192 1.76 -11.64 -14.19
CA ARG A 192 2.82 -11.38 -15.17
C ARG A 192 2.81 -9.91 -15.58
N ASP A 193 1.64 -9.36 -15.88
CA ASP A 193 1.46 -7.96 -16.23
C ASP A 193 1.88 -7.03 -15.08
N ALA A 194 1.44 -7.33 -13.85
CA ALA A 194 1.81 -6.55 -12.67
C ALA A 194 3.34 -6.53 -12.47
N MET A 195 3.99 -7.69 -12.48
CA MET A 195 5.45 -7.79 -12.34
C MET A 195 6.18 -7.08 -13.49
N GLY A 196 5.64 -7.14 -14.70
CA GLY A 196 6.14 -6.38 -15.85
C GLY A 196 6.04 -4.86 -15.66
N VAL A 197 4.95 -4.35 -15.08
CA VAL A 197 4.83 -2.91 -14.72
C VAL A 197 5.91 -2.52 -13.72
N PHE A 198 6.11 -3.31 -12.66
CA PHE A 198 7.17 -3.07 -11.68
C PHE A 198 8.53 -3.02 -12.36
N ALA A 199 8.85 -4.01 -13.20
CA ALA A 199 10.12 -4.09 -13.91
C ALA A 199 10.35 -2.89 -14.83
N ARG A 200 9.35 -2.44 -15.60
CA ARG A 200 9.43 -1.23 -16.45
C ARG A 200 9.68 0.05 -15.66
N LEU A 201 9.29 0.11 -14.39
CA LEU A 201 9.63 1.21 -13.48
C LEU A 201 11.02 1.04 -12.84
N GLY A 202 11.76 -0.01 -13.20
CA GLY A 202 13.05 -0.35 -12.65
C GLY A 202 12.97 -1.00 -11.26
N TRP A 203 11.83 -1.62 -10.91
CA TRP A 203 11.59 -2.18 -9.59
C TRP A 203 11.30 -3.69 -9.62
N ALA A 204 11.81 -4.41 -8.62
CA ALA A 204 11.24 -5.67 -8.16
C ALA A 204 10.42 -5.41 -6.90
N HIS A 205 9.42 -6.23 -6.59
CA HIS A 205 8.71 -6.11 -5.31
C HIS A 205 9.63 -6.48 -4.14
N GLY A 206 10.49 -7.47 -4.30
CA GLY A 206 11.51 -7.88 -3.32
C GLY A 206 11.02 -8.81 -2.20
N ASP A 207 9.70 -8.97 -2.08
CA ASP A 207 9.05 -9.88 -1.14
C ASP A 207 7.66 -10.31 -1.64
N LEU A 208 7.53 -10.50 -2.96
CA LEU A 208 6.26 -10.91 -3.55
C LEU A 208 5.96 -12.37 -3.19
N SER A 209 4.77 -12.58 -2.65
CA SER A 209 4.24 -13.89 -2.33
C SER A 209 2.72 -13.84 -2.32
N PRO A 210 2.04 -14.99 -2.30
CA PRO A 210 0.58 -15.04 -2.18
C PRO A 210 0.03 -14.39 -0.90
N TYR A 211 0.89 -14.06 0.07
CA TYR A 211 0.50 -13.34 1.28
C TYR A 211 0.40 -11.82 1.07
N ASN A 212 1.02 -11.28 0.02
CA ASN A 212 1.07 -9.85 -0.29
C ASN A 212 0.29 -9.52 -1.59
N VAL A 213 -0.63 -10.40 -1.96
CA VAL A 213 -1.59 -10.21 -3.06
C VAL A 213 -2.98 -10.48 -2.51
N LEU A 214 -3.93 -9.58 -2.77
CA LEU A 214 -5.35 -9.77 -2.52
C LEU A 214 -6.03 -10.31 -3.78
N ALA A 215 -7.01 -11.19 -3.59
CA ALA A 215 -7.85 -11.76 -4.64
C ALA A 215 -9.27 -11.21 -4.47
N ASP A 216 -9.63 -10.21 -5.27
CA ASP A 216 -10.90 -9.50 -5.23
C ASP A 216 -11.78 -9.91 -6.42
N GLY A 217 -12.61 -10.94 -6.22
CA GLY A 217 -13.32 -11.58 -7.33
C GLY A 217 -12.32 -12.10 -8.38
N ASP A 218 -12.43 -11.63 -9.63
CA ASP A 218 -11.51 -12.02 -10.71
C ASP A 218 -10.28 -11.08 -10.83
N ARG A 219 -10.11 -10.12 -9.92
CA ARG A 219 -9.00 -9.16 -9.91
C ARG A 219 -7.95 -9.52 -8.86
N LEU A 220 -6.67 -9.49 -9.22
CA LEU A 220 -5.58 -9.44 -8.25
C LEU A 220 -5.24 -8.01 -7.87
N VAL A 221 -4.84 -7.78 -6.61
CA VAL A 221 -4.29 -6.51 -6.15
C VAL A 221 -3.03 -6.74 -5.32
N VAL A 222 -1.89 -6.22 -5.77
CA VAL A 222 -0.60 -6.30 -5.08
C VAL A 222 -0.57 -5.27 -3.96
N ILE A 223 -0.24 -5.72 -2.74
CA ILE A 223 -0.20 -4.89 -1.53
C ILE A 223 1.17 -4.98 -0.86
N ASP A 224 1.42 -4.08 0.09
CA ASP A 224 2.67 -4.04 0.86
C ASP A 224 3.91 -3.85 -0.02
N VAL A 225 3.90 -2.75 -0.77
CA VAL A 225 4.99 -2.32 -1.67
C VAL A 225 6.15 -1.51 -1.04
N PRO A 226 6.28 -1.26 0.29
CA PRO A 226 7.42 -0.47 0.78
C PRO A 226 8.77 -1.18 0.61
N GLN A 227 8.77 -2.45 0.18
CA GLN A 227 9.97 -3.26 -0.04
C GLN A 227 10.48 -3.24 -1.48
N VAL A 228 9.95 -2.37 -2.36
CA VAL A 228 10.41 -2.32 -3.76
C VAL A 228 11.94 -2.14 -3.85
N VAL A 229 12.57 -3.01 -4.63
CA VAL A 229 14.01 -3.04 -4.84
C VAL A 229 14.33 -2.43 -6.18
N ASP A 230 15.21 -1.41 -6.19
CA ASP A 230 15.71 -0.80 -7.41
C ASP A 230 16.61 -1.78 -8.17
N LEU A 231 16.17 -2.16 -9.38
CA LEU A 231 16.82 -3.12 -10.27
C LEU A 231 18.19 -2.65 -10.77
N ALA A 232 18.40 -1.32 -10.86
CA ALA A 232 19.65 -0.74 -11.32
C ALA A 232 20.64 -0.49 -10.16
N ALA A 233 20.13 -0.20 -8.96
CA ALA A 233 20.96 0.23 -7.84
C ALA A 233 21.29 -0.88 -6.83
N SER A 234 20.49 -1.95 -6.73
CA SER A 234 20.71 -3.02 -5.76
C SER A 234 21.54 -4.16 -6.36
N PRO A 235 22.63 -4.60 -5.71
CA PRO A 235 23.43 -5.72 -6.19
C PRO A 235 22.71 -7.07 -6.11
N PHE A 236 21.59 -7.15 -5.38
CA PHE A 236 20.79 -8.36 -5.18
C PHE A 236 19.43 -8.31 -5.90
N ALA A 237 19.21 -7.30 -6.75
CA ALA A 237 17.89 -7.04 -7.31
C ALA A 237 17.37 -8.17 -8.21
N VAL A 238 18.30 -8.79 -8.95
CA VAL A 238 18.01 -9.92 -9.84
C VAL A 238 17.56 -11.14 -9.04
N GLU A 239 18.25 -11.46 -7.94
CA GLU A 239 17.92 -12.56 -7.05
C GLU A 239 16.57 -12.35 -6.36
N TYR A 240 16.27 -11.10 -5.98
CA TYR A 240 14.96 -10.75 -5.42
C TYR A 240 13.83 -10.91 -6.43
N LEU A 241 14.03 -10.45 -7.67
CA LEU A 241 13.04 -10.62 -8.73
C LEU A 241 12.80 -12.09 -9.07
N HIS A 242 13.87 -12.89 -9.15
CA HIS A 242 13.77 -14.33 -9.38
C HIS A 242 13.04 -15.03 -8.23
N ARG A 243 13.35 -14.66 -6.97
CA ARG A 243 12.63 -15.17 -5.79
C ARG A 243 11.14 -14.84 -5.84
N ASP A 244 10.78 -13.63 -6.26
CA ASP A 244 9.38 -13.23 -6.43
C ASP A 244 8.66 -14.16 -7.45
N CYS A 245 9.32 -14.48 -8.57
CA CYS A 245 8.80 -15.43 -9.58
C CYS A 245 8.60 -16.84 -8.99
N VAL A 246 9.63 -17.39 -8.31
CA VAL A 246 9.55 -18.69 -7.63
C VAL A 246 8.42 -18.71 -6.59
N ASN A 247 8.35 -17.65 -5.77
CA ASN A 247 7.25 -17.21 -4.93
C ASN A 247 5.88 -17.61 -5.46
N MET A 248 5.58 -17.00 -6.61
CA MET A 248 4.26 -17.02 -7.17
C MET A 248 4.02 -18.30 -7.99
N CYS A 249 4.97 -18.71 -8.83
CA CYS A 249 4.86 -19.93 -9.63
C CYS A 249 4.62 -21.17 -8.76
N ALA A 250 5.22 -21.25 -7.56
CA ALA A 250 4.92 -22.34 -6.62
C ALA A 250 3.43 -22.40 -6.22
N TRP A 251 2.77 -21.25 -6.03
CA TRP A 251 1.36 -21.19 -5.67
C TRP A 251 0.43 -21.55 -6.84
N PHE A 252 0.78 -21.13 -8.06
CA PHE A 252 0.04 -21.45 -9.29
C PHE A 252 0.23 -22.92 -9.69
N GLY A 253 1.44 -23.46 -9.55
CA GLY A 253 1.76 -24.88 -9.75
C GLY A 253 0.95 -25.79 -8.84
N ALA A 254 0.80 -25.42 -7.56
CA ALA A 254 -0.06 -26.12 -6.62
C ALA A 254 -1.56 -26.11 -7.01
N ARG A 255 -1.96 -25.32 -8.02
CA ARG A 255 -3.32 -25.21 -8.56
C ARG A 255 -3.45 -25.73 -9.99
N GLY A 256 -2.44 -26.46 -10.48
CA GLY A 256 -2.50 -27.15 -11.75
C GLY A 256 -2.14 -26.31 -12.97
N LEU A 257 -1.60 -25.10 -12.78
CA LEU A 257 -0.95 -24.38 -13.89
C LEU A 257 0.50 -24.86 -14.04
N ASP A 258 0.93 -25.04 -15.27
CA ASP A 258 2.34 -25.26 -15.60
C ASP A 258 3.06 -23.89 -15.63
N ALA A 259 3.43 -23.41 -14.44
CA ALA A 259 4.05 -22.11 -14.25
C ALA A 259 5.56 -22.27 -14.02
N ASP A 260 6.37 -21.99 -15.04
CA ASP A 260 7.83 -22.01 -14.95
C ASP A 260 8.35 -20.67 -14.38
N PRO A 261 9.02 -20.66 -13.21
CA PRO A 261 9.58 -19.44 -12.64
C PRO A 261 10.73 -18.84 -13.46
N ASP A 262 11.49 -19.63 -14.21
CA ASP A 262 12.60 -19.13 -15.03
C ASP A 262 12.08 -18.47 -16.31
N GLU A 263 11.00 -19.01 -16.90
CA GLU A 263 10.29 -18.38 -18.03
C GLU A 263 9.66 -17.05 -17.59
N LEU A 264 8.91 -17.05 -16.47
CA LEU A 264 8.32 -15.82 -15.93
C LEU A 264 9.40 -14.78 -15.60
N PHE A 265 10.50 -15.21 -14.99
CA PHE A 265 11.61 -14.31 -14.69
C PHE A 265 12.22 -13.71 -15.95
N ALA A 266 12.48 -14.52 -16.99
CA ALA A 266 13.02 -14.04 -18.25
C ALA A 266 12.10 -13.00 -18.91
N ASP A 267 10.80 -13.28 -18.95
CA ASP A 267 9.77 -12.38 -19.50
C ASP A 267 9.69 -11.05 -18.76
N VAL A 268 9.69 -11.10 -17.42
CA VAL A 268 9.60 -9.89 -16.58
C VAL A 268 10.91 -9.10 -16.64
N TYR A 269 12.06 -9.77 -16.56
CA TYR A 269 13.36 -9.10 -16.58
C TYR A 269 13.66 -8.44 -17.93
N ALA A 270 13.20 -9.03 -19.04
CA ALA A 270 13.30 -8.44 -20.37
C ALA A 270 12.54 -7.11 -20.50
N GLN A 271 11.54 -6.86 -19.65
CA GLN A 271 10.77 -5.62 -19.65
C GLN A 271 11.43 -4.49 -18.84
N ALA A 272 12.50 -4.77 -18.08
CA ALA A 272 13.17 -3.76 -17.28
C ALA A 272 14.02 -2.77 -18.10
N TRP A 273 14.32 -3.09 -19.37
CA TRP A 273 15.31 -2.39 -20.21
C TRP A 273 14.81 -2.09 -21.62
#